data_AF-A0A0B1TJJ8-F1
#
_entry.id   AF-A0A0B1TJJ8-F1
#
_cell.length_a   1.000
_cell.length_b   1.000
_cell.length_c   1.000
_cell.angle_alpha   90.00
_cell.angle_beta   90.00
_cell.angle_gamma   90.00
#
_symmetry.space_group_name_H-M   'P 1'
#
loop_
_entity.id
_entity.type
_entity.pdbx_description
1 polymer ?
#
loop_
_entity_poly.entity_id
_entity_poly.type
_entity_poly.pdbx_seq_one_letter_code
_entity_poly.pdbx_strand_id
1 'polypeptide(L)'
;MLPRSDYLDINECFEEKPNFELSSDTMGVESVEFKDDCLRACLRSQLRGRQCAGVEHRAKDNSCVLSDKVGGQRAAGTQKKGSYYENVCARPPGQ
;
A
#
# COMPACT_ATOMS: atom_id res chain seq x y z
N MET A 1 6.06 32.30 -7.81
CA MET A 1 5.85 31.11 -8.67
C MET A 1 5.91 29.90 -7.76
N LEU A 2 4.76 29.32 -7.40
CA LEU A 2 4.71 28.06 -6.66
C LEU A 2 5.25 26.97 -7.61
N PRO A 3 6.20 26.12 -7.18
CA PRO A 3 6.70 25.07 -8.04
C PRO A 3 5.54 24.18 -8.46
N ARG A 4 5.54 23.84 -9.75
CA ARG A 4 4.54 23.01 -10.41
C ARG A 4 4.21 21.82 -9.53
N SER A 5 2.91 21.60 -9.37
CA SER A 5 2.36 20.38 -8.81
C SER A 5 2.89 19.21 -9.63
N ASP A 6 4.00 18.62 -9.21
CA ASP A 6 4.33 17.25 -9.57
C ASP A 6 3.29 16.39 -8.85
N TYR A 7 2.10 16.30 -9.47
CA TYR A 7 1.15 15.22 -9.18
C TYR A 7 1.88 13.94 -9.59
N LEU A 8 2.76 13.45 -8.72
CA LEU A 8 3.14 12.05 -8.73
C LEU A 8 1.83 11.30 -8.61
N ASP A 9 1.40 10.72 -9.72
CA ASP A 9 0.21 9.89 -9.74
C ASP A 9 0.47 8.75 -8.79
N ILE A 10 -0.18 8.79 -7.64
CA ILE A 10 0.03 7.79 -6.59
C ILE A 10 -0.27 6.39 -7.11
N ASN A 11 -1.14 6.28 -8.11
CA ASN A 11 -1.43 5.03 -8.79
C ASN A 11 -0.26 4.46 -9.60
N GLU A 12 0.71 5.28 -10.01
CA GLU A 12 1.91 4.82 -10.73
C GLU A 12 2.91 4.13 -9.80
N CYS A 13 2.93 4.53 -8.52
CA CYS A 13 3.79 3.95 -7.50
C CYS A 13 3.26 2.65 -6.89
N PHE A 14 2.05 2.23 -7.22
CA PHE A 14 1.41 1.09 -6.60
C PHE A 14 0.81 0.13 -7.64
N GLU A 15 1.25 -1.12 -7.58
CA GLU A 15 0.76 -2.18 -8.45
C GLU A 15 -0.28 -3.04 -7.71
N GLU A 16 -1.51 -3.14 -8.24
CA GLU A 16 -2.51 -4.05 -7.67
C GLU A 16 -2.13 -5.50 -7.96
N LYS A 17 -1.94 -6.30 -6.90
CA LYS A 17 -1.70 -7.74 -7.03
C LYS A 17 -2.87 -8.53 -6.44
N PRO A 18 -3.81 -9.01 -7.26
CA PRO A 18 -5.04 -9.66 -6.78
C PRO A 18 -4.80 -11.03 -6.11
N ASN A 19 -3.65 -11.65 -6.40
CA ASN A 19 -3.22 -12.95 -5.86
C ASN A 19 -2.23 -12.81 -4.70
N PHE A 20 -2.07 -11.61 -4.15
CA PHE A 20 -1.17 -11.35 -3.04
C PHE A 20 -1.95 -10.86 -1.82
N GLU A 21 -1.39 -11.10 -0.65
CA GLU A 21 -1.90 -10.59 0.62
C GLU A 21 -0.74 -10.02 1.45
N LEU A 22 -1.05 -9.12 2.38
CA LEU A 22 -0.02 -8.63 3.31
C LEU A 22 0.53 -9.78 4.13
N SER A 23 1.84 -9.75 4.39
CA SER A 23 2.43 -10.61 5.40
C SER A 23 1.82 -10.32 6.78
N SER A 24 1.82 -11.31 7.68
CA SER A 24 1.30 -11.17 9.05
C SER A 24 1.93 -10.00 9.83
N ASP A 25 3.14 -9.58 9.45
CA ASP A 25 3.76 -8.35 9.94
C ASP A 25 3.12 -7.13 9.26
N THR A 26 2.09 -6.60 9.92
CA THR A 26 1.45 -5.34 9.53
C THR A 26 2.06 -4.20 10.34
N MET A 27 2.47 -3.16 9.65
CA MET A 27 3.06 -1.95 10.24
C MET A 27 2.02 -1.11 10.99
N GLY A 28 0.78 -1.10 10.50
CA GLY A 28 -0.32 -0.37 11.10
C GLY A 28 -1.63 -0.55 10.33
N VAL A 29 -2.73 -0.13 10.95
CA VAL A 29 -4.05 -0.08 10.33
C VAL A 29 -4.57 1.36 10.43
N GLU A 30 -4.98 1.93 9.31
CA GLU A 30 -5.56 3.26 9.20
C GLU A 30 -7.02 3.13 8.76
N SER A 31 -7.91 3.94 9.30
CA SER A 31 -9.31 3.98 8.87
C SER A 31 -9.43 4.87 7.64
N VAL A 32 -9.76 4.28 6.49
CA VAL A 32 -9.93 5.00 5.23
C VAL A 32 -11.12 4.45 4.46
N GLU A 33 -11.84 5.33 3.79
CA GLU A 33 -13.00 4.96 2.98
C GLU A 33 -12.60 4.61 1.54
N PHE A 34 -11.53 5.25 1.03
CA PHE A 34 -11.11 5.14 -0.35
C PHE A 34 -9.72 4.52 -0.49
N LYS A 35 -9.54 3.82 -1.61
CA LYS A 35 -8.25 3.27 -2.04
C LYS A 35 -7.16 4.35 -2.06
N ASP A 36 -7.44 5.52 -2.64
CA ASP A 36 -6.42 6.57 -2.78
C ASP A 36 -5.93 7.09 -1.43
N ASP A 37 -6.79 7.15 -0.42
CA ASP A 37 -6.40 7.50 0.95
C ASP A 37 -5.54 6.41 1.60
N CYS A 38 -5.83 5.14 1.31
CA CYS A 38 -4.97 4.01 1.71
C CYS A 38 -3.56 4.13 1.13
N LEU A 39 -3.46 4.39 -0.18
CA LEU A 39 -2.17 4.58 -0.86
C LEU A 39 -1.44 5.80 -0.28
N ARG A 40 -2.16 6.90 -0.04
CA ARG A 40 -1.59 8.14 0.54
C ARG A 40 -1.04 7.92 1.95
N ALA A 41 -1.71 7.12 2.77
CA ALA A 41 -1.24 6.80 4.12
C ALA A 41 0.13 6.08 4.09
N CYS A 42 0.33 5.20 3.11
CA CYS A 42 1.62 4.53 2.88
C CYS A 42 2.73 5.50 2.46
N LEU A 43 2.47 6.38 1.48
CA LEU A 43 3.44 7.41 1.09
C LEU A 43 3.75 8.38 2.24
N ARG A 44 2.73 8.79 2.99
CA ARG A 44 2.89 9.66 4.16
C ARG A 44 3.76 9.00 5.24
N SER A 45 3.65 7.68 5.40
CA SER A 45 4.52 6.91 6.29
C SER A 45 5.97 6.92 5.82
N GLN A 46 6.22 6.79 4.51
CA GLN A 46 7.56 6.90 3.93
C GLN A 46 8.18 8.28 4.14
N LEU A 47 7.40 9.35 3.93
CA LEU A 47 7.85 10.72 4.19
C LEU A 47 8.22 10.95 5.68
N ARG A 48 7.66 10.14 6.59
CA ARG A 48 8.00 10.13 8.02
C ARG A 48 9.16 9.19 8.37
N GLY A 49 9.82 8.60 7.38
CA GLY A 49 10.96 7.69 7.56
C GLY A 49 10.56 6.24 7.88
N ARG A 50 9.29 5.87 7.73
CA ARG A 50 8.82 4.49 7.89
C ARG A 50 8.59 3.85 6.53
N GLN A 51 9.36 2.83 6.20
CA GLN A 51 9.22 2.14 4.92
C GLN A 51 7.84 1.47 4.85
N CYS A 52 7.13 1.69 3.74
CA CYS A 52 5.86 1.05 3.46
C CYS A 52 5.97 0.41 2.08
N ALA A 53 6.08 -0.91 2.04
CA ALA A 53 6.29 -1.70 0.83
C ALA A 53 4.98 -2.25 0.25
N GLY A 54 3.89 -2.26 1.02
CA GLY A 54 2.58 -2.65 0.50
C GLY A 54 1.44 -2.25 1.40
N VAL A 55 0.24 -2.21 0.82
CA VAL A 55 -1.01 -1.93 1.54
C VAL A 55 -2.14 -2.85 1.11
N GLU A 56 -3.10 -3.07 2.01
CA GLU A 56 -4.34 -3.78 1.72
C GLU A 56 -5.52 -2.88 2.05
N HIS A 57 -6.26 -2.49 1.01
CA HIS A 57 -7.49 -1.72 1.15
C HIS A 57 -8.67 -2.68 1.38
N ARG A 58 -9.24 -2.64 2.58
CA ARG A 58 -10.42 -3.39 2.98
C ARG A 58 -11.65 -2.49 2.93
N ALA A 59 -12.23 -2.37 1.74
CA ALA A 59 -13.44 -1.59 1.53
C ALA A 59 -14.64 -2.05 2.38
N LYS A 60 -14.67 -3.31 2.83
CA LYS A 60 -15.72 -3.81 3.74
C LYS A 60 -15.62 -3.22 5.15
N ASP A 61 -14.40 -2.98 5.61
CA ASP A 61 -14.11 -2.55 6.98
C ASP A 61 -13.75 -1.06 7.04
N ASN A 62 -13.78 -0.35 5.90
CA ASN A 62 -13.26 1.01 5.73
C ASN A 62 -11.87 1.17 6.39
N SER A 63 -10.99 0.19 6.12
CA SER A 63 -9.66 0.14 6.70
C SER A 63 -8.60 -0.12 5.65
N CYS A 64 -7.44 0.44 5.88
CA CYS A 64 -6.22 0.24 5.13
C CYS A 64 -5.17 -0.35 6.05
N VAL A 65 -4.67 -1.51 5.70
CA VAL A 65 -3.57 -2.13 6.43
C VAL A 65 -2.28 -1.77 5.69
N LEU A 66 -1.31 -1.22 6.42
CA LEU A 66 0.01 -0.87 5.92
C LEU A 66 1.01 -1.97 6.31
N SER A 67 1.96 -2.28 5.42
CA SER A 67 3.10 -3.13 5.75
C SER A 67 4.40 -2.54 5.19
N ASP A 68 5.47 -2.69 5.97
CA ASP A 68 6.84 -2.39 5.61
C ASP A 68 7.47 -3.48 4.72
N LYS A 69 6.77 -4.61 4.54
CA LYS A 69 7.20 -5.74 3.71
C LYS A 69 6.29 -5.94 2.50
N VAL A 70 6.87 -6.49 1.43
CA VAL A 70 6.09 -6.93 0.26
C VAL A 70 5.18 -8.09 0.65
N GLY A 71 4.01 -8.13 0.03
CA GLY A 71 3.01 -9.16 0.26
C GLY A 71 3.50 -10.53 -0.19
N GLY A 72 2.93 -11.57 0.41
CA GLY A 72 3.16 -12.95 -0.02
C GLY A 72 2.16 -13.35 -1.10
N GLN A 73 2.53 -14.34 -1.92
CA GLN A 73 1.55 -15.03 -2.74
C GLN A 73 0.51 -15.66 -1.83
N ARG A 74 -0.74 -15.34 -2.13
CA ARG A 74 -1.89 -15.79 -1.40
C ARG A 74 -2.10 -17.28 -1.63
N ALA A 75 -2.35 -18.02 -0.55
CA ALA A 75 -2.63 -19.46 -0.67
C ALA A 75 -3.96 -19.68 -1.42
N ALA A 76 -3.94 -20.63 -2.37
CA ALA A 76 -5.12 -21.00 -3.14
C ALA A 76 -6.26 -21.44 -2.19
N GLY A 77 -7.43 -20.83 -2.31
CA GLY A 77 -8.62 -21.16 -1.51
C GLY A 77 -8.83 -20.31 -0.25
N THR A 78 -7.94 -19.37 0.08
CA THR A 78 -8.25 -18.36 1.11
C THR A 78 -9.37 -17.43 0.63
N GLN A 79 -9.93 -16.59 1.50
CA GLN A 79 -10.91 -15.55 1.12
C GLN A 79 -10.22 -14.18 0.95
N LYS A 80 -10.56 -13.42 -0.10
CA LYS A 80 -9.93 -12.12 -0.37
C LYS A 80 -10.39 -11.14 0.71
N LYS A 81 -9.47 -10.72 1.59
CA LYS A 81 -9.77 -9.76 2.68
C LYS A 81 -9.91 -8.34 2.14
N GLY A 82 -9.09 -7.96 1.17
CA GLY A 82 -9.11 -6.66 0.52
C GLY A 82 -8.35 -6.67 -0.80
N SER A 83 -8.21 -5.50 -1.43
CA SER A 83 -7.30 -5.32 -2.57
C SER A 83 -5.91 -4.96 -2.07
N TYR A 84 -4.93 -5.80 -2.42
CA TYR A 84 -3.53 -5.58 -2.09
C TYR A 84 -2.83 -4.78 -3.19
N TYR A 85 -2.05 -3.79 -2.78
CA TYR A 85 -1.26 -2.92 -3.63
C TYR A 85 0.19 -2.91 -3.14
N GLU A 86 1.12 -3.27 -4.02
CA GLU A 86 2.56 -3.27 -3.75
C GLU A 86 3.15 -1.92 -4.12
N ASN A 87 3.93 -1.31 -3.22
CA ASN A 87 4.59 -0.04 -3.48
C ASN A 87 5.91 -0.26 -4.21
N VAL A 88 5.92 -0.04 -5.51
CA VAL A 88 7.12 -0.20 -6.36
C VAL A 88 8.07 0.98 -6.22
N CYS A 89 7.58 2.16 -5.83
CA CYS A 89 8.41 3.34 -5.55
C CYS A 89 9.16 3.24 -4.22
N ALA A 90 8.73 2.36 -3.30
CA ALA A 90 9.41 2.10 -2.03
C ALA A 90 10.69 1.27 -2.19
N ARG A 91 10.88 0.63 -3.35
CA ARG A 91 12.06 -0.19 -3.60
C ARG A 91 13.29 0.72 -3.69
N PRO A 92 14.32 0.53 -2.86
CA PRO A 92 15.54 1.28 -3.01
C PRO A 92 16.12 1.01 -4.41
N PRO A 93 16.60 2.04 -5.14
CA PRO A 93 17.24 1.83 -6.42
C PRO A 93 18.55 1.06 -6.20
N GLY A 94 18.56 -0.24 -6.52
CA GLY A 94 19.79 -1.04 -6.53
C GLY A 94 19.77 -2.41 -5.84
N GLN A 95 18.66 -3.15 -5.86
CA GLN A 95 18.69 -4.62 -5.64
C GLN A 95 18.26 -5.35 -6.91
#